data_AF-A0A256IN62-F1
#
_entry.id   AF-A0A256IN62-F1
#
_cell.length_a   1.000
_cell.length_b   1.000
_cell.length_c   1.000
_cell.angle_alpha   90.00
_cell.angle_beta   90.00
_cell.angle_gamma   90.00
#
_symmetry.space_group_name_H-M   'P 1'
#
loop_
_entity.id
_entity.type
_entity.pdbx_description
1 polymer ?
#
loop_
_entity_poly.entity_id
_entity_poly.type
_entity_poly.pdbx_seq_one_letter_code
_entity_poly.pdbx_strand_id
1 'polypeptide(L)'
;MTESCPTCQTDILVSGAQGPYYRWQCHGCGKQFGAIDTEPIAYDAVDEWYVSSSPDGVRLHADRSCLATSVDAEIRPLAPAVAREHRHSRCLTCGHEVVEG
;
A
#
# COMPACT_ATOMS: atom_id res chain seq x y z
N MET A 1 -17.14 4.85 12.67
CA MET A 1 -16.66 4.80 14.07
C MET A 1 -15.34 5.55 14.12
N THR A 2 -15.18 6.51 15.03
CA THR A 2 -13.90 7.18 15.30
C THR A 2 -13.17 6.37 16.37
N GLU A 3 -11.95 5.90 16.07
CA GLU A 3 -11.11 5.18 17.04
C GLU A 3 -10.25 6.17 17.83
N SER A 4 -10.16 5.98 19.14
CA SER A 4 -9.31 6.82 20.00
C SER A 4 -7.84 6.39 19.88
N CYS A 5 -6.93 7.36 19.77
CA CYS A 5 -5.51 7.04 19.75
C CYS A 5 -5.08 6.41 21.09
N PRO A 6 -4.46 5.22 21.12
CA PRO A 6 -4.07 4.56 22.37
C PRO A 6 -2.95 5.31 23.12
N THR A 7 -2.26 6.25 22.47
CA THR A 7 -1.15 7.02 23.08
C THR A 7 -1.61 8.34 23.69
N CYS A 8 -2.36 9.15 22.94
CA CYS A 8 -2.78 10.49 23.39
C CYS A 8 -4.28 10.57 23.72
N GLN A 9 -5.01 9.47 23.58
CA GLN A 9 -6.43 9.29 23.97
C GLN A 9 -7.39 10.29 23.32
N THR A 10 -7.00 10.91 22.20
CA THR A 10 -7.89 11.73 21.36
C THR A 10 -8.31 10.95 20.11
N ASP A 11 -9.57 11.09 19.73
CA ASP A 11 -10.18 10.54 18.51
C ASP A 11 -10.37 11.62 17.42
N ILE A 12 -10.28 12.90 17.77
CA ILE A 12 -10.52 14.06 16.87
C ILE A 12 -9.52 14.10 15.71
N LEU A 13 -8.31 13.59 15.91
CA LEU A 13 -7.20 13.67 14.97
C LEU A 13 -6.80 12.29 14.41
N VAL A 14 -7.71 11.33 14.38
CA VAL A 14 -7.45 9.97 13.87
C VAL A 14 -8.08 9.79 12.49
N SER A 15 -7.28 9.36 11.50
CA SER A 15 -7.74 8.99 10.17
C SER A 15 -7.22 7.60 9.78
N GLY A 16 -7.70 7.07 8.65
CA GLY A 16 -7.10 5.90 8.03
C GLY A 16 -5.60 6.11 7.79
N ALA A 17 -4.78 5.13 8.12
CA ALA A 17 -3.35 5.18 7.78
C ALA A 17 -3.17 4.94 6.28
N GLN A 18 -2.08 5.47 5.73
CA GLN A 18 -1.66 5.15 4.37
C GLN A 18 -0.84 3.86 4.37
N GLY A 19 -1.21 2.91 3.51
CA GLY A 19 -0.54 1.61 3.41
C GLY A 19 -1.32 0.47 4.09
N PRO A 20 -0.79 -0.76 4.06
CA PRO A 20 -1.56 -1.96 4.33
C PRO A 20 -1.42 -2.40 5.80
N TYR A 21 -0.35 -1.99 6.49
CA TYR A 21 0.08 -2.55 7.77
C TYR A 21 -0.66 -2.02 9.00
N TYR A 22 -1.29 -0.85 8.88
CA TYR A 22 -1.97 -0.20 9.99
C TYR A 22 -3.31 0.34 9.51
N ARG A 23 -4.32 0.25 10.38
CA ARG A 23 -5.65 0.78 10.07
C ARG A 23 -5.71 2.29 10.30
N TRP A 24 -5.04 2.79 11.32
CA TRP A 24 -5.23 4.15 11.82
C TRP A 24 -3.93 4.92 11.99
N GLN A 25 -3.97 6.23 11.72
CA GLN A 25 -2.92 7.19 12.01
C GLN A 25 -3.48 8.34 12.84
N CYS A 26 -2.81 8.66 13.96
CA CYS A 26 -3.12 9.83 14.76
C CYS A 26 -2.23 11.02 14.36
N HIS A 27 -2.84 12.12 13.92
CA HIS A 27 -2.13 13.35 13.54
C HIS A 27 -1.69 14.20 14.73
N GLY A 28 -2.26 13.97 15.91
CA GLY A 28 -1.85 14.66 17.14
C GLY A 28 -0.49 14.20 17.67
N CYS A 29 -0.18 12.90 17.57
CA CYS A 29 1.07 12.33 18.08
C CYS A 29 1.90 11.57 17.02
N GLY A 30 1.43 11.48 15.78
CA GLY A 30 2.10 10.81 14.66
C GLY A 30 2.05 9.27 14.69
N LYS A 31 1.45 8.64 15.72
CA LYS A 31 1.44 7.18 15.86
C LYS A 31 0.45 6.51 14.91
N GLN A 32 0.89 5.41 14.29
CA GLN A 32 0.03 4.46 13.59
C GLN A 32 -0.31 3.28 14.51
N PHE A 33 -1.54 2.74 14.41
CA PHE A 33 -2.03 1.67 15.28
C PHE A 33 -3.17 0.88 14.63
N GLY A 34 -3.60 -0.20 15.31
CA GLY A 34 -4.51 -1.19 14.74
C GLY A 34 -3.78 -1.96 13.64
N ALA A 35 -2.73 -2.67 14.01
CA ALA A 35 -1.93 -3.47 13.10
C ALA A 35 -2.83 -4.42 12.30
N ILE A 36 -2.52 -4.56 11.01
CA ILE A 36 -3.21 -5.43 10.09
C ILE A 36 -2.16 -6.41 9.56
N ASP A 37 -2.43 -7.70 9.69
CA ASP A 37 -1.62 -8.73 9.04
C ASP A 37 -1.88 -8.67 7.53
N THR A 38 -0.79 -8.53 6.77
CA THR A 38 -0.84 -8.40 5.32
C THR A 38 0.27 -9.19 4.68
N GLU A 39 0.00 -9.72 3.49
CA GLU A 39 1.00 -10.40 2.67
C GLU A 39 1.11 -9.77 1.28
N PRO A 40 2.25 -9.90 0.59
CA PRO A 40 2.36 -9.46 -0.79
C PRO A 40 1.40 -10.25 -1.67
N ILE A 41 0.61 -9.54 -2.48
CA ILE A 41 -0.31 -10.17 -3.43
C ILE A 41 0.47 -11.13 -4.35
N ALA A 42 -0.05 -12.34 -4.51
CA ALA A 42 0.53 -13.33 -5.42
C ALA A 42 0.57 -12.77 -6.85
N TYR A 43 1.66 -13.01 -7.59
CA TYR A 43 1.81 -12.42 -8.93
C TYR A 43 0.66 -12.76 -9.88
N ASP A 44 0.11 -13.97 -9.78
CA ASP A 44 -0.99 -14.48 -10.60
C ASP A 44 -2.39 -14.19 -10.05
N ALA A 45 -2.51 -13.47 -8.92
CA ALA A 45 -3.80 -13.04 -8.38
C ALA A 45 -4.39 -11.84 -9.14
N VAL A 46 -3.62 -11.17 -9.99
CA VAL A 46 -4.08 -10.09 -10.87
C VAL A 46 -3.64 -10.34 -12.31
N ASP A 47 -4.45 -9.89 -13.27
CA ASP A 47 -4.17 -10.07 -14.70
C ASP A 47 -3.01 -9.20 -15.20
N GLU A 48 -2.83 -8.02 -14.59
CA GLU A 48 -1.82 -7.04 -14.97
C GLU A 48 -1.20 -6.39 -13.74
N TRP A 49 0.13 -6.22 -13.79
CA TRP A 49 0.88 -5.39 -12.84
C TRP A 49 1.29 -4.08 -13.50
N TYR A 50 1.32 -3.00 -12.75
CA TYR A 50 1.77 -1.71 -13.24
C TYR A 50 3.08 -1.28 -12.56
N VAL A 51 4.03 -0.81 -13.35
CA VAL A 51 5.33 -0.36 -12.84
C VAL A 51 5.31 1.14 -12.60
N SER A 52 5.89 1.60 -11.50
CA SER A 52 6.30 2.99 -11.31
C SER A 52 7.79 3.06 -11.01
N SER A 53 8.49 4.01 -11.61
CA SER A 53 9.87 4.35 -11.26
C SER A 53 9.89 5.71 -10.57
N SER A 54 10.57 5.78 -9.44
CA SER A 54 10.83 7.01 -8.69
C SER A 54 12.31 7.04 -8.26
N PRO A 55 12.85 8.16 -7.77
CA PRO A 55 14.20 8.19 -7.20
C PRO A 55 14.42 7.15 -6.07
N ASP A 56 13.36 6.80 -5.35
CA ASP A 56 13.37 5.80 -4.26
C ASP A 56 13.30 4.34 -4.75
N GLY A 57 13.30 4.13 -6.07
CA GLY A 57 13.31 2.83 -6.71
C GLY A 57 12.04 2.53 -7.52
N VAL A 58 11.97 1.28 -7.97
CA VAL A 58 10.90 0.75 -8.83
C VAL A 58 9.93 -0.09 -8.01
N ARG A 59 8.62 0.14 -8.22
CA ARG A 59 7.55 -0.58 -7.52
C ARG A 59 6.53 -1.19 -8.49
N LEU A 60 5.99 -2.34 -8.09
CA LEU A 60 4.85 -2.99 -8.72
C LEU A 60 3.55 -2.63 -8.01
N HIS A 61 2.55 -2.26 -8.78
CA HIS A 61 1.21 -1.90 -8.33
C HIS A 61 0.21 -2.89 -8.92
N ALA A 62 -0.71 -3.40 -8.08
CA ALA A 62 -1.78 -4.27 -8.54
C ALA A 62 -3.02 -3.47 -9.02
N ASP A 63 -3.06 -2.16 -8.73
CA ASP A 63 -4.12 -1.25 -9.17
C ASP A 63 -3.53 -0.03 -9.89
N ARG A 64 -3.97 0.20 -11.13
CA ARG A 64 -3.59 1.35 -11.95
C ARG A 64 -3.95 2.68 -11.29
N SER A 65 -5.04 2.73 -10.55
CA SER A 65 -5.53 3.95 -9.87
C SER A 65 -4.57 4.43 -8.79
N CYS A 66 -3.78 3.51 -8.21
CA CYS A 66 -2.72 3.86 -7.26
C CYS A 66 -1.62 4.74 -7.88
N LEU A 67 -1.51 4.76 -9.21
CA LEU A 67 -0.55 5.57 -9.96
C LEU A 67 -1.11 6.93 -10.38
N ALA A 68 -2.41 7.20 -10.20
CA ALA A 68 -3.05 8.43 -10.68
C ALA A 68 -2.48 9.72 -10.05
N THR A 69 -1.78 9.61 -8.92
CA THR A 69 -1.10 10.73 -8.23
C THR A 69 0.39 10.81 -8.56
N SER A 70 0.94 9.84 -9.29
CA SER A 70 2.37 9.76 -9.62
C SER A 70 2.64 10.48 -10.94
N VAL A 71 2.94 11.77 -10.86
CA VAL A 71 3.15 12.67 -12.01
C VAL A 71 4.26 12.24 -12.99
N ASP A 72 5.17 11.35 -12.58
CA ASP A 72 6.30 10.86 -13.39
C ASP A 72 6.33 9.33 -13.58
N ALA A 73 5.27 8.61 -13.19
CA ALA A 73 5.25 7.15 -13.34
C ALA A 73 4.97 6.75 -14.80
N GLU A 74 5.96 6.17 -15.49
CA GLU A 74 5.71 5.46 -16.74
C GLU A 74 4.87 4.21 -16.44
N ILE A 75 3.56 4.28 -16.69
CA ILE A 75 2.65 3.16 -16.48
C ILE A 75 2.84 2.14 -17.60
N ARG A 76 3.60 1.09 -17.30
CA ARG A 76 3.71 -0.09 -18.18
C ARG A 76 2.95 -1.25 -17.57
N PRO A 77 1.95 -1.83 -18.26
CA PRO A 77 1.38 -3.10 -17.85
C PRO A 77 2.41 -4.22 -18.06
N LEU A 78 2.52 -5.10 -17.07
CA LEU A 78 3.32 -6.31 -17.10
C LEU A 78 2.40 -7.51 -16.82
N ALA A 79 2.53 -8.55 -17.64
CA ALA A 79 1.94 -9.84 -17.33
C ALA A 79 2.56 -10.43 -16.04
N PRO A 80 1.82 -11.26 -15.27
CA PRO A 80 2.29 -11.87 -14.03
C PRO A 80 3.65 -12.55 -14.10
N ALA A 81 3.91 -13.30 -15.18
CA ALA A 81 5.18 -13.98 -15.38
C ALA A 81 6.36 -13.01 -15.50
N VAL A 82 6.17 -11.90 -16.23
CA VAL A 82 7.20 -10.87 -16.41
C VAL A 82 7.43 -10.10 -15.11
N ALA A 83 6.36 -9.74 -14.39
CA ALA A 83 6.46 -9.12 -13.07
C ALA A 83 7.26 -9.99 -12.08
N ARG A 84 7.05 -11.32 -12.14
CA ARG A 84 7.78 -12.31 -11.33
C ARG A 84 9.27 -12.35 -11.63
N GLU A 85 9.66 -12.24 -12.90
CA GLU A 85 11.06 -12.22 -13.33
C GLU A 85 11.81 -10.97 -12.86
N HIS A 86 11.18 -9.78 -12.96
CA HIS A 86 11.80 -8.53 -12.55
C HIS A 86 12.01 -8.39 -11.04
N ARG A 87 11.19 -9.05 -10.22
CA ARG A 87 11.28 -9.05 -8.75
C ARG A 87 11.31 -7.66 -8.10
N HIS A 88 10.70 -6.66 -8.73
CA HIS A 88 10.54 -5.34 -8.13
C HIS A 88 9.74 -5.41 -6.82
N SER A 89 10.00 -4.48 -5.91
CA SER A 89 9.28 -4.36 -4.65
C SER A 89 7.80 -4.04 -4.90
N ARG A 90 6.92 -4.49 -3.99
CA ARG A 90 5.47 -4.21 -4.10
C ARG A 90 5.19 -2.83 -3.57
N CYS A 91 4.21 -2.16 -4.18
CA CYS A 91 3.59 -0.99 -3.58
C CYS A 91 2.99 -1.42 -2.23
N LEU A 92 3.26 -0.62 -1.19
CA LEU A 92 2.70 -0.90 0.12
C LEU A 92 1.17 -0.70 0.09
N THR A 93 0.66 0.26 -0.69
CA THR A 93 -0.78 0.55 -0.70
C THR A 93 -1.62 -0.48 -1.46
N CYS A 94 -1.18 -0.91 -2.65
CA CYS A 94 -1.99 -1.76 -3.53
C CYS A 94 -1.30 -3.07 -3.91
N GLY A 95 -0.08 -3.34 -3.44
CA GLY A 95 0.65 -4.58 -3.75
C GLY A 95 0.61 -5.62 -2.63
N HIS A 96 -0.22 -5.39 -1.61
CA HIS A 96 -0.42 -6.27 -0.47
C HIS A 96 -1.91 -6.47 -0.22
N GLU A 97 -2.29 -7.66 0.20
CA GLU A 97 -3.64 -8.01 0.62
C GLU A 97 -3.69 -8.20 2.14
N VAL A 98 -4.86 -7.95 2.71
CA VAL A 98 -5.12 -8.21 4.13
C VAL A 98 -5.36 -9.69 4.31
N VAL A 99 -4.63 -10.30 5.25
CA VAL A 99 -4.85 -11.69 5.64
C VAL A 99 -5.86 -11.68 6.77
N GLU A 100 -7.02 -12.33 6.58
CA GLU A 100 -7.94 -12.57 7.70
C GLU A 100 -7.28 -13.57 8.65
N GLY A 101 -6.97 -13.11 9.87
CA GLY A 101 -6.42 -13.93 10.96
C GLY A 101 -7.48 -14.69 11.75
#